data_AF-A0AAT9V0U8-F1
#
_entry.id   AF-A0AAT9V0U8-F1
#
_cell.length_a   1.000
_cell.length_b   1.000
_cell.length_c   1.000
_cell.angle_alpha   90.00
_cell.angle_beta   90.00
_cell.angle_gamma   90.00
#
_symmetry.space_group_name_H-M   'P 1'
#
loop_
_entity.id
_entity.type
_entity.pdbx_description
1 polymer ?
#
loop_
_entity_poly.entity_id
_entity_poly.type
_entity_poly.pdbx_seq_one_letter_code
_entity_poly.pdbx_strand_id
1 'polypeptide(L)'
;MHTATSEEQLNEYFGQSAQTFEAERLFIQELSASLKHNQIEVTNKNLILAVIRLLETEEDVVKLDVYRSALEKIVQQTPDDL
;
A
#
# COMPACT_ATOMS: atom_id res chain seq x y z
N MET A 1 -4.30 -19.64 31.34
CA MET A 1 -4.69 -20.51 30.21
C MET A 1 -4.17 -19.84 28.95
N HIS A 2 -3.16 -20.43 28.30
CA HIS A 2 -2.59 -19.90 27.06
C HIS A 2 -3.56 -20.19 25.91
N THR A 3 -4.07 -19.15 25.25
CA THR A 3 -4.81 -19.29 23.99
C THR A 3 -3.79 -19.62 22.90
N ALA A 4 -3.70 -20.89 22.52
CA ALA A 4 -3.02 -21.29 21.31
C ALA A 4 -3.86 -20.79 20.13
N THR A 5 -3.41 -19.73 19.46
CA THR A 5 -4.02 -19.25 18.21
C THR A 5 -3.81 -20.33 17.16
N SER A 6 -4.88 -20.96 16.70
CA SER A 6 -4.79 -22.08 15.73
C SER A 6 -4.19 -21.61 14.41
N GLU A 7 -3.48 -22.49 13.69
CA GLU A 7 -2.93 -22.19 12.36
C GLU A 7 -4.02 -21.73 11.38
N GLU A 8 -5.26 -22.21 11.53
CA GLU A 8 -6.43 -21.71 10.79
C GLU A 8 -6.76 -20.25 11.09
N GLN A 9 -6.67 -19.80 12.34
CA GLN A 9 -6.91 -18.41 12.72
C GLN A 9 -5.79 -17.49 12.23
N LEU A 10 -4.55 -17.98 12.20
CA LEU A 10 -3.43 -17.27 11.58
C LEU A 10 -3.63 -17.18 10.06
N ASN A 11 -4.03 -18.26 9.41
CA ASN A 11 -4.26 -18.28 7.97
C ASN A 11 -5.49 -17.44 7.57
N GLU A 12 -6.54 -17.41 8.38
CA GLU A 12 -7.66 -16.48 8.22
C GLU A 12 -7.24 -15.03 8.47
N TYR A 13 -6.36 -14.75 9.44
CA TYR A 13 -5.81 -13.41 9.64
C TYR A 13 -4.91 -12.96 8.49
N PHE A 14 -4.06 -13.84 7.96
CA PHE A 14 -3.26 -13.60 6.75
C PHE A 14 -4.13 -13.51 5.49
N GLY A 15 -5.22 -14.28 5.42
CA GLY A 15 -6.20 -14.24 4.33
C GLY A 15 -7.07 -12.99 4.34
N GLN A 16 -7.55 -12.57 5.52
CA GLN A 16 -8.30 -11.33 5.72
C GLN A 16 -7.42 -10.12 5.49
N SER A 17 -6.15 -10.11 5.92
CA SER A 17 -5.23 -9.02 5.61
C SER A 17 -4.87 -9.01 4.11
N ALA A 18 -4.76 -10.16 3.44
CA ALA A 18 -4.56 -10.22 2.00
C ALA A 18 -5.76 -9.67 1.20
N GLN A 19 -7.00 -9.88 1.68
CA GLN A 19 -8.22 -9.34 1.06
C GLN A 19 -8.48 -7.87 1.42
N THR A 20 -8.19 -7.48 2.66
CA THR A 20 -8.38 -6.10 3.18
C THR A 20 -7.52 -5.09 2.42
N PHE A 21 -6.45 -5.53 1.75
CA PHE A 21 -5.52 -4.63 1.08
C PHE A 21 -5.28 -4.90 -0.41
N GLU A 22 -6.21 -5.59 -1.08
CA GLU A 22 -6.03 -5.94 -2.48
C GLU A 22 -5.98 -4.68 -3.37
N ALA A 23 -6.84 -3.69 -3.09
CA ALA A 23 -6.93 -2.45 -3.87
C ALA A 23 -5.63 -1.63 -3.80
N GLU A 24 -5.05 -1.48 -2.61
CA GLU A 24 -3.79 -0.79 -2.38
C GLU A 24 -2.64 -1.55 -3.04
N ARG A 25 -2.64 -2.88 -2.98
CA ARG A 25 -1.61 -3.70 -3.60
C ARG A 25 -1.63 -3.54 -5.12
N LEU A 26 -2.82 -3.62 -5.73
CA LEU A 26 -3.00 -3.41 -7.17
C LEU A 26 -2.58 -1.99 -7.56
N PHE A 27 -3.02 -0.99 -6.81
CA PHE A 27 -2.62 0.39 -7.03
C PHE A 27 -1.11 0.59 -6.97
N ILE A 28 -0.41 0.05 -5.96
CA ILE A 28 1.05 0.15 -5.85
C ILE A 28 1.75 -0.55 -7.03
N GLN A 29 1.22 -1.67 -7.50
CA GLN A 29 1.73 -2.36 -8.69
C GLN A 29 1.56 -1.53 -9.96
N GLU A 30 0.38 -0.95 -10.17
CA GLU A 30 0.09 -0.05 -11.29
C GLU A 30 0.96 1.20 -11.26
N LEU A 31 1.11 1.81 -10.08
CA LEU A 31 1.95 2.98 -9.87
C LEU A 31 3.42 2.66 -10.17
N SER A 32 3.91 1.50 -9.69
CA SER A 32 5.27 1.04 -9.97
C SER A 32 5.49 0.80 -11.47
N ALA A 33 4.50 0.24 -12.17
CA ALA A 33 4.55 0.05 -13.62
C ALA A 33 4.56 1.40 -14.36
N SER A 34 3.75 2.37 -13.90
CA SER A 34 3.72 3.73 -14.44
C SER A 34 5.07 4.43 -14.28
N LEU A 35 5.70 4.35 -13.10
CA LEU A 35 7.05 4.90 -12.88
C LEU A 35 8.07 4.29 -13.84
N LYS A 36 8.07 2.95 -13.99
CA LYS A 36 8.95 2.26 -14.96
C LYS A 36 8.71 2.71 -16.39
N HIS A 37 7.45 2.84 -16.79
CA HIS A 37 7.07 3.30 -18.13
C HIS A 37 7.60 4.72 -18.41
N ASN A 38 7.58 5.59 -17.39
CA ASN A 38 8.10 6.95 -17.45
C ASN A 38 9.63 7.05 -17.23
N GLN A 39 10.35 5.91 -17.20
CA GLN A 39 11.80 5.84 -16.93
C GLN A 39 12.19 6.45 -15.57
N ILE A 40 11.27 6.46 -14.61
CA ILE A 40 11.52 6.90 -13.23
C ILE A 40 11.89 5.67 -12.41
N GLU A 41 12.95 5.80 -11.61
CA GLU A 41 13.38 4.74 -10.70
C GLU A 41 12.28 4.42 -9.67
N VAL A 42 11.97 3.13 -9.49
CA VAL A 42 10.96 2.68 -8.52
C VAL A 42 11.59 2.61 -7.13
N THR A 43 11.62 3.75 -6.45
CA THR A 43 12.07 3.90 -5.06
C THR A 43 10.90 4.30 -4.18
N ASN A 44 10.98 4.03 -2.87
CA ASN A 44 9.95 4.44 -1.90
C ASN A 44 9.68 5.96 -2.00
N LYS A 45 10.75 6.77 -2.15
CA LYS A 45 10.65 8.22 -2.36
C LYS A 45 9.79 8.57 -3.57
N ASN A 46 10.05 7.95 -4.73
CA ASN A 46 9.31 8.27 -5.95
C ASN A 46 7.87 7.76 -5.90
N LEU A 47 7.63 6.63 -5.24
CA LEU A 47 6.28 6.13 -4.97
C LEU A 47 5.51 7.10 -4.06
N ILE A 48 6.08 7.51 -2.92
CA ILE A 48 5.49 8.49 -1.98
C ILE A 48 5.12 9.78 -2.72
N LEU A 49 6.06 10.35 -3.48
CA LEU A 49 5.81 11.59 -4.23
C LEU A 49 4.69 11.42 -5.27
N ALA A 50 4.62 10.26 -5.94
CA ALA A 50 3.57 10.00 -6.91
C ALA A 50 2.20 9.83 -6.26
N VAL A 51 2.11 9.14 -5.12
CA VAL A 51 0.85 9.00 -4.37
C VAL A 51 0.36 10.34 -3.82
N ILE A 52 1.26 11.19 -3.29
CA ILE A 52 0.92 12.55 -2.82
C ILE A 52 0.30 13.37 -3.96
N ARG A 53 0.90 13.36 -5.14
CA ARG A 53 0.35 14.09 -6.30
C ARG A 53 -1.05 13.60 -6.67
N LEU A 54 -1.28 12.29 -6.63
CA LEU A 54 -2.62 11.73 -6.90
C LEU A 54 -3.63 12.17 -5.83
N LEU A 55 -3.25 12.17 -4.56
CA LEU A 55 -4.08 12.66 -3.45
C LEU A 55 -4.47 14.14 -3.59
N GLU A 56 -3.59 14.98 -4.14
CA GLU A 56 -3.84 16.41 -4.35
C GLU A 56 -4.81 16.70 -5.50
N THR A 57 -4.95 15.77 -6.45
CA THR A 57 -5.74 15.96 -7.68
C THR A 57 -7.01 15.12 -7.76
N GLU A 58 -7.17 14.12 -6.90
CA GLU A 58 -8.31 13.20 -6.91
C GLU A 58 -9.46 13.73 -6.05
N GLU A 59 -10.69 13.62 -6.56
CA GLU A 59 -11.91 14.07 -5.88
C GLU A 59 -12.76 12.88 -5.40
N ASP A 60 -12.57 11.70 -6.00
CA ASP A 60 -13.25 10.48 -5.60
C ASP A 60 -12.77 10.02 -4.21
N VAL A 61 -13.66 10.12 -3.23
CA VAL A 61 -13.39 9.76 -1.83
C VAL A 61 -12.99 8.30 -1.63
N VAL A 62 -13.45 7.38 -2.51
CA VAL A 62 -13.11 5.96 -2.43
C VAL A 62 -11.68 5.74 -2.91
N LYS A 63 -11.29 6.37 -4.01
CA LYS A 63 -9.90 6.30 -4.49
C LYS A 63 -8.93 7.01 -3.55
N LEU A 64 -9.33 8.15 -3.00
CA LEU A 64 -8.55 8.85 -1.99
C LEU A 64 -8.27 7.96 -0.78
N ASP A 65 -9.22 7.12 -0.37
CA ASP A 65 -9.01 6.15 0.72
C ASP A 65 -7.93 5.12 0.34
N VAL A 66 -8.02 4.52 -0.84
CA VAL A 66 -7.00 3.59 -1.37
C VAL A 66 -5.62 4.26 -1.44
N TYR A 67 -5.54 5.51 -1.91
CA TYR A 67 -4.29 6.24 -2.02
C TYR A 67 -3.68 6.53 -0.63
N ARG A 68 -4.50 6.89 0.37
CA ARG A 68 -4.03 7.09 1.75
C ARG A 68 -3.51 5.79 2.36
N SER A 69 -4.27 4.71 2.24
CA SER A 69 -3.88 3.38 2.75
C SER A 69 -2.61 2.86 2.06
N ALA A 70 -2.47 3.10 0.76
CA ALA A 70 -1.25 2.76 0.02
C ALA A 70 -0.06 3.62 0.46
N LEU A 71 -0.25 4.93 0.64
CA LEU A 71 0.78 5.83 1.13
C LEU A 71 1.27 5.40 2.51
N GLU A 72 0.36 5.13 3.43
CA GLU A 72 0.67 4.67 4.79
C GLU A 72 1.56 3.42 4.75
N LYS A 73 1.21 2.43 3.91
CA LYS A 73 2.02 1.21 3.75
C LYS A 73 3.43 1.49 3.23
N ILE A 74 3.56 2.33 2.21
CA ILE A 74 4.88 2.65 1.64
C ILE A 74 5.73 3.38 2.68
N VAL A 75 5.13 4.29 3.45
CA VAL A 75 5.81 5.02 4.53
C VAL A 75 6.22 4.07 5.65
N GLN A 76 5.33 3.18 6.13
CA GLN A 76 5.66 2.17 7.16
C GLN A 76 6.81 1.23 6.76
N GLN A 77 6.95 0.94 5.46
CA GLN A 77 8.04 0.11 4.92
C GLN A 77 9.32 0.90 4.65
N THR A 78 9.26 2.22 4.67
CA THR A 78 10.44 3.07 4.57
C THR A 78 11.04 3.17 5.96
N PRO A 79 12.27 2.66 6.19
CA PRO A 79 12.91 2.84 7.48
C PRO A 79 12.93 4.33 7.80
N ASP A 80 12.46 4.72 8.98
CA ASP A 80 12.60 6.09 9.47
C ASP A 80 14.07 6.48 9.31
N ASP A 81 14.35 7.57 8.59
CA ASP A 81 15.67 8.19 8.58
C ASP A 81 15.94 8.69 10.01
N LEU A 82 16.64 7.87 10.82
CA LEU A 82 17.27 8.23 12.10
C LEU A 82 18.63 8.88 11.87
#